data_AF-A0A971GYP1-F1
#
_entry.id   AF-A0A971GYP1-F1
#
_cell.length_a   1.000
_cell.length_b   1.000
_cell.length_c   1.000
_cell.angle_alpha   90.00
_cell.angle_beta   90.00
_cell.angle_gamma   90.00
#
_symmetry.space_group_name_H-M   'P 1'
#
loop_
_entity.id
_entity.type
_entity.pdbx_description
1 polymer ?
#
loop_
_entity_poly.entity_id
_entity_poly.type
_entity_poly.pdbx_seq_one_letter_code
_entity_poly.pdbx_strand_id
1 'polypeptide(L)'
;RRRDKYLYIKEMEIQEQLIGFDSSSSAPIHDRNREGMMQLQHFAEKGLLPDEWDDVKLESLVITAYEQAEGETTPSIDKTKDLSVVLNIDKNIEEIPIQCPFTVEFGKQDIGTKVVYYDPILEKEKYFFINEIYFYDVYEDTLTKSEQIEDLEMREEMLKDFNRAMENLCPRDKNLAVIKYETLDNVQLNFMMKDYLEAEPIVHDSSASIGFICKCDEIGINGYKLRECVVQPVDKDFSGKIELELFSRYVETPEETVECF
;
A
#
# COMPACT_ATOMS: atom_id res chain seq x y z
N ARG A 1 3.00 -0.92 -21.23
CA ARG A 1 3.06 -0.49 -19.81
C ARG A 1 2.51 -1.66 -19.02
N ARG A 2 3.37 -2.48 -18.40
CA ARG A 2 2.94 -3.62 -17.57
C ARG A 2 2.23 -3.05 -16.35
N ARG A 3 0.98 -3.44 -16.12
CA ARG A 3 0.34 -3.35 -14.82
C ARG A 3 0.23 -4.79 -14.38
N ASP A 4 1.14 -5.24 -13.54
CA ASP A 4 0.96 -6.49 -12.82
C ASP A 4 -0.21 -6.22 -11.87
N LYS A 5 -1.42 -6.50 -12.34
CA LYS A 5 -2.62 -6.38 -11.51
C LYS A 5 -2.59 -7.53 -10.54
N TYR A 6 -2.20 -7.25 -9.31
CA TYR A 6 -2.36 -8.20 -8.23
C TYR A 6 -3.86 -8.31 -7.92
N LEU A 7 -4.42 -9.46 -8.25
CA LEU A 7 -5.78 -9.83 -7.93
C LEU A 7 -5.71 -10.67 -6.64
N TYR A 8 -6.44 -10.26 -5.62
CA TYR A 8 -6.58 -11.02 -4.39
C TYR A 8 -8.02 -11.49 -4.27
N ILE A 9 -8.22 -12.80 -4.33
CA ILE A 9 -9.53 -13.43 -4.12
C ILE A 9 -9.61 -13.71 -2.62
N LYS A 10 -10.52 -13.00 -1.92
CA LYS A 10 -10.68 -13.17 -0.47
C LYS A 10 -11.46 -14.43 -0.12
N GLU A 11 -12.41 -14.80 -0.96
CA GLU A 11 -13.27 -15.97 -0.79
C GLU A 11 -13.78 -16.47 -2.15
N MET A 12 -14.11 -17.76 -2.20
CA MET A 12 -14.65 -18.42 -3.39
C MET A 12 -15.90 -19.20 -2.99
N GLU A 13 -16.90 -19.18 -3.85
CA GLU A 13 -18.07 -20.05 -3.72
C GLU A 13 -18.04 -21.11 -4.83
N ILE A 14 -18.16 -22.38 -4.47
CA ILE A 14 -18.29 -23.48 -5.44
C ILE A 14 -19.60 -24.21 -5.16
N GLN A 15 -20.55 -24.17 -6.09
CA GLN A 15 -21.88 -24.79 -5.91
C GLN A 15 -22.53 -24.41 -4.56
N GLU A 16 -22.61 -23.11 -4.26
CA GLU A 16 -23.18 -22.55 -3.02
C GLU A 16 -22.40 -22.88 -1.74
N GLN A 17 -21.20 -23.48 -1.85
CA GLN A 17 -20.30 -23.73 -0.73
C GLN A 17 -19.20 -22.68 -0.71
N LEU A 18 -19.21 -21.85 0.34
CA LEU A 18 -18.21 -20.80 0.58
C LEU A 18 -16.89 -21.41 1.08
N ILE A 19 -15.78 -20.85 0.59
CA ILE A 19 -14.41 -21.25 0.87
C ILE A 19 -13.61 -19.98 1.18
N GLY A 20 -13.03 -19.93 2.38
CA GLY A 20 -12.07 -18.91 2.81
C GLY A 20 -10.63 -19.35 2.57
N PHE A 21 -9.72 -18.38 2.53
CA PHE A 21 -8.29 -18.63 2.30
C PHE A 21 -7.43 -17.95 3.37
N ASP A 22 -6.45 -18.67 3.92
CA ASP A 22 -5.48 -18.11 4.87
C ASP A 22 -4.28 -17.50 4.15
N SER A 23 -3.93 -18.04 2.98
CA SER A 23 -2.77 -17.61 2.23
C SER A 23 -2.99 -17.76 0.73
N SER A 24 -2.22 -17.02 -0.05
CA SER A 24 -2.21 -17.13 -1.50
C SER A 24 -0.82 -16.86 -2.07
N SER A 25 -0.55 -17.44 -3.23
CA SER A 25 0.61 -17.12 -4.06
C SER A 25 0.14 -16.84 -5.47
N SER A 26 0.49 -15.67 -6.00
CA SER A 26 0.11 -15.23 -7.34
C SER A 26 1.36 -14.83 -8.11
N ALA A 27 1.50 -15.34 -9.33
CA ALA A 27 2.61 -14.97 -10.20
C ALA A 27 2.12 -14.67 -11.62
N PRO A 28 2.47 -13.50 -12.20
CA PRO A 28 2.20 -13.26 -13.61
C PRO A 28 3.06 -14.18 -14.47
N ILE A 29 2.52 -14.57 -15.61
CA ILE A 29 3.24 -15.36 -16.60
C ILE A 29 3.98 -14.42 -17.54
N HIS A 30 5.27 -14.67 -17.74
CA HIS A 30 6.08 -13.96 -18.73
C HIS A 30 7.33 -14.78 -19.05
N ASP A 31 8.03 -14.46 -20.15
CA ASP A 31 9.17 -15.23 -20.67
C ASP A 31 10.29 -15.53 -19.64
N ARG A 32 10.45 -14.67 -18.63
CA ARG A 32 11.45 -14.85 -17.57
C ARG A 32 10.99 -15.74 -16.41
N ASN A 33 9.70 -16.08 -16.33
CA ASN A 33 9.11 -16.91 -15.28
C ASN A 33 9.01 -18.36 -15.80
N ARG A 34 10.12 -19.11 -15.72
CA ARG A 34 10.17 -20.49 -16.22
C ARG A 34 9.17 -21.41 -15.53
N GLU A 35 8.95 -21.21 -14.23
CA GLU A 35 8.01 -22.02 -13.45
C GLU A 35 6.58 -21.81 -13.92
N GLY A 36 6.14 -20.56 -14.03
CA GLY A 36 4.81 -20.23 -14.56
C GLY A 36 4.59 -20.74 -15.98
N MET A 37 5.62 -20.66 -16.83
CA MET A 37 5.56 -21.23 -18.19
C MET A 37 5.41 -22.76 -18.20
N MET A 38 6.11 -23.47 -17.31
CA MET A 38 5.98 -24.92 -17.19
C MET A 38 4.61 -25.33 -16.66
N GLN A 39 4.05 -24.58 -15.70
CA GLN A 39 2.69 -24.80 -15.19
C GLN A 39 1.65 -24.56 -16.30
N LEU A 40 1.77 -23.46 -17.04
CA LEU A 40 0.88 -23.16 -18.17
C LEU A 40 0.94 -24.24 -19.25
N GLN A 41 2.15 -24.69 -19.62
CA GLN A 41 2.33 -25.80 -20.55
C GLN A 41 1.65 -27.07 -20.05
N HIS A 42 1.79 -27.38 -18.75
CA HIS A 42 1.13 -28.54 -18.15
C HIS A 42 -0.41 -28.46 -18.28
N PHE A 43 -1.00 -27.29 -18.03
CA PHE A 43 -2.44 -27.10 -18.21
C PHE A 43 -2.87 -27.24 -19.68
N ALA A 44 -2.09 -26.70 -20.62
CA ALA A 44 -2.32 -26.84 -22.06
C ALA A 44 -2.29 -28.32 -22.50
N GLU A 45 -1.27 -29.07 -22.09
CA GLU A 45 -1.12 -30.51 -22.41
C GLU A 45 -2.24 -31.36 -21.83
N LYS A 46 -2.92 -30.89 -20.77
CA LYS A 46 -4.08 -31.53 -20.16
C LYS A 46 -5.41 -31.11 -20.78
N GLY A 47 -5.41 -30.16 -21.73
CA GLY A 47 -6.63 -29.61 -22.32
C GLY A 47 -7.46 -28.81 -21.31
N LEU A 48 -6.80 -28.17 -20.33
CA LEU A 48 -7.45 -27.35 -19.30
C LEU A 48 -7.50 -25.86 -19.67
N LEU A 49 -6.87 -25.47 -20.77
CA LEU A 49 -6.92 -24.11 -21.28
C LEU A 49 -7.94 -24.03 -22.43
N PRO A 50 -8.81 -23.00 -22.44
CA PRO A 50 -9.75 -22.78 -23.51
C PRO A 50 -9.04 -22.23 -24.77
N ASP A 51 -9.50 -22.62 -25.97
CA ASP A 51 -8.91 -22.20 -27.25
C ASP A 51 -8.93 -20.67 -27.43
N GLU A 52 -9.87 -19.97 -26.77
CA GLU A 52 -9.98 -18.52 -26.75
C GLU A 52 -8.75 -17.82 -26.14
N TRP A 53 -7.90 -18.56 -25.42
CA TRP A 53 -6.70 -18.01 -24.79
C TRP A 53 -5.46 -18.04 -25.70
N ASP A 54 -5.55 -18.62 -26.89
CA ASP A 54 -4.43 -18.70 -27.84
C ASP A 54 -3.85 -17.31 -28.24
N ASP A 55 -4.72 -16.29 -28.28
CA ASP A 55 -4.35 -14.92 -28.63
C ASP A 55 -4.07 -14.03 -27.41
N VAL A 56 -4.21 -14.57 -26.19
CA VAL A 56 -3.98 -13.80 -24.96
C VAL A 56 -2.49 -13.67 -24.72
N LYS A 57 -2.04 -12.42 -24.48
CA LYS A 57 -0.63 -12.15 -24.15
C LYS A 57 -0.29 -12.81 -22.83
N LEU A 58 0.86 -13.48 -22.76
CA LEU A 58 1.35 -14.14 -21.55
C LEU A 58 1.33 -13.21 -20.33
N GLU A 59 1.73 -11.94 -20.50
CA GLU A 59 1.74 -10.96 -19.39
C GLU A 59 0.35 -10.56 -18.88
N SER A 60 -0.71 -11.02 -19.53
CA SER A 60 -2.09 -10.85 -19.07
C SER A 60 -2.61 -12.07 -18.30
N LEU A 61 -1.82 -13.14 -18.24
CA LEU A 61 -2.15 -14.36 -17.50
C LEU A 61 -1.46 -14.34 -16.15
N VAL A 62 -2.18 -14.81 -15.14
CA VAL A 62 -1.68 -14.99 -13.77
C VAL A 62 -2.06 -16.41 -13.34
N ILE A 63 -1.11 -17.11 -12.71
CA ILE A 63 -1.41 -18.35 -12.00
C ILE A 63 -1.44 -18.01 -10.52
N THR A 64 -2.55 -18.36 -9.88
CA THR A 64 -2.72 -18.19 -8.44
C THR A 64 -3.04 -19.52 -7.78
N ALA A 65 -2.36 -19.79 -6.68
CA ALA A 65 -2.67 -20.87 -5.76
C ALA A 65 -3.14 -20.28 -4.42
N TYR A 66 -4.23 -20.81 -3.89
CA TYR A 66 -4.76 -20.44 -2.58
C TYR A 66 -4.68 -21.63 -1.62
N GLU A 67 -4.36 -21.35 -0.36
CA GLU A 67 -4.46 -22.32 0.72
C GLU A 67 -5.77 -22.08 1.47
N GLN A 68 -6.64 -23.10 1.49
CA GLN A 68 -7.91 -23.05 2.21
C GLN A 68 -7.66 -22.82 3.70
N ALA A 69 -8.53 -22.01 4.32
CA ALA A 69 -8.41 -21.67 5.73
C ALA A 69 -8.47 -22.89 6.66
N GLU A 70 -7.64 -22.89 7.71
CA GLU A 70 -7.54 -24.01 8.64
C GLU A 70 -8.88 -24.28 9.34
N GLY A 71 -9.32 -25.54 9.29
CA GLY A 71 -10.57 -25.98 9.92
C GLY A 71 -11.82 -25.86 9.05
N GLU A 72 -11.72 -25.31 7.83
CA GLU A 72 -12.80 -25.35 6.86
C GLU A 72 -12.92 -26.72 6.17
N THR A 73 -14.14 -27.07 5.76
CA THR A 73 -14.40 -28.29 5.01
C THR A 73 -14.09 -28.10 3.54
N THR A 74 -13.39 -29.06 2.94
CA THR A 74 -13.22 -29.11 1.48
C THR A 74 -14.59 -29.15 0.79
N PRO A 75 -14.84 -28.30 -0.23
CA PRO A 75 -16.11 -28.27 -0.93
C PRO A 75 -16.39 -29.62 -1.60
N SER A 76 -17.62 -30.12 -1.43
CA SER A 76 -18.08 -31.35 -2.10
C SER A 76 -18.65 -31.00 -3.47
N ILE A 77 -17.93 -31.35 -4.54
CA ILE A 77 -18.37 -31.09 -5.92
C ILE A 77 -19.38 -32.15 -6.36
N ASP A 78 -20.63 -31.74 -6.59
CA ASP A 78 -21.68 -32.55 -7.19
C ASP A 78 -21.52 -32.55 -8.72
N LYS A 79 -20.95 -33.65 -9.24
CA LYS A 79 -20.71 -33.86 -10.68
C LYS A 79 -21.99 -34.07 -11.50
N THR A 80 -23.15 -34.17 -10.87
CA THR A 80 -24.45 -34.29 -11.57
C THR A 80 -25.08 -32.94 -11.90
N LYS A 81 -24.56 -31.87 -11.28
CA LYS A 81 -24.95 -30.48 -11.53
C LYS A 81 -23.86 -29.77 -12.31
N ASP A 82 -24.24 -28.68 -12.94
CA ASP A 82 -23.27 -27.76 -13.53
C ASP A 82 -22.38 -27.19 -12.41
N LEU A 83 -21.12 -26.95 -12.75
CA LEU A 83 -20.14 -26.38 -11.83
C LEU A 83 -20.35 -24.86 -11.83
N SER A 84 -20.95 -24.31 -10.76
CA SER A 84 -20.95 -22.87 -10.53
C SER A 84 -19.76 -22.49 -9.65
N VAL A 85 -19.01 -21.48 -10.09
CA VAL A 85 -17.94 -20.88 -9.29
C VAL A 85 -18.15 -19.38 -9.24
N VAL A 86 -18.13 -18.81 -8.04
CA VAL A 86 -18.18 -17.36 -7.82
C VAL A 86 -16.89 -16.95 -7.12
N LEU A 87 -16.18 -15.98 -7.70
CA LEU A 87 -14.97 -15.41 -7.13
C LEU A 87 -15.32 -14.07 -6.49
N ASN A 88 -14.97 -13.87 -5.23
CA ASN A 88 -15.08 -12.59 -4.56
C ASN A 88 -13.69 -11.98 -4.44
N ILE A 89 -13.44 -10.98 -5.27
CA ILE A 89 -12.17 -10.28 -5.40
C ILE A 89 -12.19 -9.10 -4.43
N ASP A 90 -11.16 -9.01 -3.60
CA ASP A 90 -11.01 -7.92 -2.66
C ASP A 90 -10.63 -6.61 -3.36
N LYS A 91 -10.77 -5.50 -2.64
CA LYS A 91 -10.29 -4.21 -3.10
C LYS A 91 -8.78 -4.25 -3.28
N ASN A 92 -8.30 -3.54 -4.30
CA ASN A 92 -6.87 -3.41 -4.56
C ASN A 92 -6.46 -1.94 -4.45
N ILE A 93 -5.26 -1.68 -3.94
CA ILE A 93 -4.68 -0.34 -3.85
C ILE A 93 -3.47 -0.29 -4.78
N GLU A 94 -3.55 0.54 -5.82
CA GLU A 94 -2.43 0.79 -6.74
C GLU A 94 -1.75 2.13 -6.43
N GLU A 95 -0.43 2.13 -6.37
CA GLU A 95 0.37 3.36 -6.28
C GLU A 95 0.68 3.90 -7.68
N ILE A 96 0.25 5.12 -7.97
CA ILE A 96 0.43 5.78 -9.26
C ILE A 96 1.46 6.90 -9.12
N PRO A 97 2.60 6.85 -9.84
CA PRO A 97 3.61 7.89 -9.81
C PRO A 97 3.09 9.25 -10.31
N ILE A 98 3.43 10.33 -9.61
CA ILE A 98 3.10 11.72 -9.95
C ILE A 98 4.36 12.55 -10.20
N GLN A 99 5.36 12.47 -9.31
CA GLN A 99 6.66 13.14 -9.43
C GLN A 99 6.56 14.66 -9.62
N CYS A 100 5.85 15.33 -8.71
CA CYS A 100 5.67 16.78 -8.75
C CYS A 100 6.44 17.47 -7.61
N PRO A 101 7.59 18.15 -7.89
CA PRO A 101 8.34 18.87 -6.88
C PRO A 101 7.65 20.18 -6.48
N PHE A 102 7.74 20.54 -5.21
CA PHE A 102 7.25 21.79 -4.66
C PHE A 102 8.03 22.20 -3.40
N THR A 103 7.92 23.48 -3.04
CA THR A 103 8.56 24.04 -1.85
C THR A 103 7.51 24.69 -0.97
N VAL A 104 7.61 24.50 0.34
CA VAL A 104 6.63 25.01 1.31
C VAL A 104 7.33 25.37 2.62
N GLU A 105 6.81 26.37 3.33
CA GLU A 105 7.33 26.75 4.64
C GLU A 105 6.97 25.68 5.68
N PHE A 106 7.90 25.34 6.56
CA PHE A 106 7.63 24.44 7.68
C PHE A 106 6.69 25.12 8.69
N GLY A 107 5.72 24.38 9.22
CA GLY A 107 4.69 24.89 10.13
C GLY A 107 3.31 25.04 9.48
N LYS A 108 2.43 25.80 10.14
CA LYS A 108 1.04 26.01 9.72
C LYS A 108 0.95 26.87 8.46
N GLN A 109 0.06 26.47 7.57
CA GLN A 109 -0.22 27.18 6.33
C GLN A 109 -1.53 27.97 6.42
N ASP A 110 -1.64 29.00 5.58
CA ASP A 110 -2.88 29.75 5.43
C ASP A 110 -3.96 28.92 4.74
N ILE A 111 -5.23 29.18 5.06
CA ILE A 111 -6.38 28.56 4.39
C ILE A 111 -6.27 28.81 2.87
N GLY A 112 -6.43 27.76 2.08
CA GLY A 112 -6.35 27.80 0.62
C GLY A 112 -4.95 27.59 0.05
N THR A 113 -3.92 27.39 0.88
CA THR A 113 -2.57 27.02 0.41
C THR A 113 -2.62 25.68 -0.30
N LYS A 114 -2.35 25.67 -1.61
CA LYS A 114 -2.51 24.49 -2.45
C LYS A 114 -1.35 24.28 -3.41
N VAL A 115 -1.13 23.02 -3.76
CA VAL A 115 -0.19 22.59 -4.79
C VAL A 115 -0.98 21.93 -5.91
N VAL A 116 -0.70 22.35 -7.14
CA VAL A 116 -1.33 21.81 -8.36
C VAL A 116 -0.38 20.81 -8.99
N TYR A 117 -0.91 19.67 -9.42
CA TYR A 117 -0.14 18.61 -10.09
C TYR A 117 -0.95 18.00 -11.23
N TYR A 118 -0.26 17.36 -12.18
CA TYR A 118 -0.91 16.64 -13.28
C TYR A 118 -1.07 15.16 -12.93
N ASP A 119 -2.28 14.63 -13.11
CA ASP A 119 -2.57 13.21 -12.92
C ASP A 119 -2.48 12.46 -14.26
N PRO A 120 -1.48 11.58 -14.45
CA PRO A 120 -1.25 10.93 -15.74
C PRO A 120 -2.28 9.84 -16.07
N ILE A 121 -3.09 9.39 -15.11
CA ILE A 121 -4.14 8.40 -15.33
C ILE A 121 -5.46 9.08 -15.68
N LEU A 122 -5.75 10.22 -15.03
CA LEU A 122 -6.96 10.99 -15.30
C LEU A 122 -6.79 12.02 -16.43
N GLU A 123 -5.56 12.18 -16.92
CA GLU A 123 -5.16 13.15 -17.94
C GLU A 123 -5.63 14.58 -17.65
N LYS A 124 -5.53 15.00 -16.38
CA LYS A 124 -6.00 16.31 -15.94
C LYS A 124 -5.24 16.86 -14.75
N GLU A 125 -5.31 18.17 -14.57
CA GLU A 125 -4.80 18.84 -13.38
C GLU A 125 -5.66 18.54 -12.15
N LYS A 126 -4.97 18.34 -11.04
CA LYS A 126 -5.49 18.10 -9.70
C LYS A 126 -4.77 19.03 -8.72
N TYR A 127 -5.29 19.13 -7.51
CA TYR A 127 -4.62 19.85 -6.44
C TYR A 127 -4.95 19.23 -5.09
N PHE A 128 -4.10 19.55 -4.12
CA PHE A 128 -4.33 19.28 -2.70
C PHE A 128 -4.01 20.53 -1.90
N PHE A 129 -4.62 20.66 -0.73
CA PHE A 129 -4.30 21.74 0.21
C PHE A 129 -3.30 21.25 1.24
N ILE A 130 -2.41 22.14 1.67
CA ILE A 130 -1.48 21.89 2.77
C ILE A 130 -2.00 22.67 3.97
N ASN A 131 -2.12 22.00 5.10
CA ASN A 131 -2.58 22.60 6.35
C ASN A 131 -1.40 22.92 7.26
N GLU A 132 -0.49 21.97 7.41
CA GLU A 132 0.64 22.09 8.31
C GLU A 132 1.73 21.10 7.94
N ILE A 133 2.99 21.48 8.14
CA ILE A 133 4.10 20.54 8.24
C ILE A 133 4.66 20.66 9.64
N TYR A 134 4.71 19.54 10.37
CA TYR A 134 5.10 19.54 11.77
C TYR A 134 6.07 18.41 12.09
N PHE A 135 6.71 18.52 13.25
CA PHE A 135 7.61 17.51 13.78
C PHE A 135 6.84 16.44 14.54
N TYR A 136 7.19 15.19 14.31
CA TYR A 136 6.72 14.06 15.10
C TYR A 136 7.91 13.36 15.77
N ASP A 137 7.96 13.44 17.11
CA ASP A 137 8.96 12.74 17.91
C ASP A 137 8.47 11.30 18.18
N VAL A 138 8.97 10.39 17.35
CA VAL A 138 8.63 8.97 17.38
C VAL A 138 9.14 8.28 18.65
N TYR A 139 10.19 8.80 19.28
CA TYR A 139 10.73 8.25 20.51
C TYR A 139 9.89 8.65 21.72
N GLU A 140 9.48 9.93 21.80
CA GLU A 140 8.58 10.41 22.84
C GLU A 140 7.22 9.71 22.76
N ASP A 141 6.61 9.64 21.57
CA ASP A 141 5.31 9.01 21.39
C ASP A 141 5.33 7.51 21.73
N THR A 142 6.38 6.76 21.31
CA THR A 142 6.52 5.36 21.69
C THR A 142 6.77 5.20 23.19
N LEU A 143 7.54 6.08 23.82
CA LEU A 143 7.74 6.04 25.27
C LEU A 143 6.40 6.22 26.00
N THR A 144 5.60 7.21 25.62
CA THR A 144 4.27 7.45 26.20
C THR A 144 3.33 6.26 25.98
N LYS A 145 3.29 5.69 24.77
CA LYS A 145 2.46 4.50 24.48
C LYS A 145 2.91 3.27 25.27
N SER A 146 4.21 3.12 25.51
CA SER A 146 4.77 2.01 26.29
C SER A 146 4.33 2.03 27.76
N GLU A 147 3.91 3.17 28.31
CA GLU A 147 3.42 3.27 29.70
C GLU A 147 2.15 2.45 29.96
N GLN A 148 1.44 2.07 28.90
CA GLN A 148 0.26 1.21 28.98
C GLN A 148 0.62 -0.27 29.19
N ILE A 149 1.90 -0.63 29.05
CA ILE A 149 2.40 -1.98 29.27
C ILE A 149 2.72 -2.13 30.76
N GLU A 150 1.94 -2.93 31.47
CA GLU A 150 2.11 -3.18 32.92
C GLU A 150 3.37 -4.00 33.23
N ASP A 151 3.72 -4.94 32.36
CA ASP A 151 4.92 -5.78 32.50
C ASP A 151 6.19 -4.98 32.18
N LEU A 152 7.00 -4.73 33.21
CA LEU A 152 8.22 -3.92 33.10
C LEU A 152 9.29 -4.59 32.22
N GLU A 153 9.44 -5.91 32.28
CA GLU A 153 10.46 -6.63 31.50
C GLU A 153 10.10 -6.59 30.02
N MET A 154 8.83 -6.89 29.70
CA MET A 154 8.31 -6.80 28.33
C MET A 154 8.40 -5.37 27.79
N ARG A 155 8.11 -4.36 28.62
CA ARG A 155 8.22 -2.95 28.25
C ARG A 155 9.67 -2.56 27.93
N GLU A 156 10.63 -2.97 28.75
CA GLU A 156 12.04 -2.68 28.55
C GLU A 156 12.58 -3.35 27.28
N GLU A 157 12.23 -4.63 27.04
CA GLU A 157 12.61 -5.35 25.82
C GLU A 157 12.03 -4.70 24.56
N MET A 158 10.73 -4.37 24.58
CA MET A 158 10.07 -3.70 23.47
C MET A 158 10.73 -2.35 23.14
N LEU A 159 11.02 -1.52 24.15
CA LEU A 159 11.68 -0.23 23.95
C LEU A 159 13.10 -0.40 23.39
N LYS A 160 13.84 -1.43 23.85
CA LYS A 160 15.18 -1.73 23.34
C LYS A 160 15.15 -2.14 21.86
N ASP A 161 14.23 -3.02 21.50
CA ASP A 161 14.06 -3.49 20.12
C ASP A 161 13.58 -2.37 19.19
N PHE A 162 12.62 -1.57 19.65
CA PHE A 162 12.15 -0.37 18.94
C PHE A 162 13.31 0.59 18.70
N ASN A 163 14.07 0.94 19.74
CA ASN A 163 15.18 1.88 19.62
C ASN A 163 16.24 1.38 18.62
N ARG A 164 16.55 0.07 18.64
CA ARG A 164 17.48 -0.54 17.70
C ARG A 164 16.97 -0.46 16.25
N ALA A 165 15.69 -0.74 16.02
CA ALA A 165 15.10 -0.68 14.68
C ALA A 165 14.98 0.75 14.16
N MET A 166 14.64 1.70 15.04
CA MET A 166 14.37 3.08 14.68
C MET A 166 15.61 3.92 14.39
N GLU A 167 16.75 3.63 15.01
CA GLU A 167 17.98 4.43 14.84
C GLU A 167 18.38 4.58 13.36
N ASN A 168 18.13 3.56 12.55
CA ASN A 168 18.41 3.59 11.10
C ASN A 168 17.39 4.40 10.30
N LEU A 169 16.15 4.51 10.78
CA LEU A 169 15.06 5.19 10.07
C LEU A 169 14.93 6.66 10.49
N CYS A 170 15.08 6.95 11.78
CA CYS A 170 15.04 8.29 12.36
C CYS A 170 16.03 8.34 13.52
N PRO A 171 17.24 8.89 13.33
CA PRO A 171 18.21 9.09 14.41
C PRO A 171 17.62 9.85 15.60
N ARG A 172 18.13 9.61 16.81
CA ARG A 172 17.59 10.19 18.06
C ARG A 172 17.63 11.70 18.15
N ASP A 173 18.57 12.32 17.46
CA ASP A 173 18.74 13.78 17.38
C ASP A 173 17.86 14.41 16.29
N LYS A 174 16.99 13.62 15.64
CA LYS A 174 16.05 14.06 14.61
C LYS A 174 14.60 13.77 14.99
N ASN A 175 13.69 14.44 14.30
CA ASN A 175 12.26 14.18 14.33
C ASN A 175 11.78 13.82 12.92
N LEU A 176 10.71 13.05 12.82
CA LEU A 176 10.06 12.82 11.52
C LEU A 176 9.30 14.09 11.09
N ALA A 177 9.45 14.51 9.84
CA ALA A 177 8.57 15.51 9.26
C ALA A 177 7.25 14.86 8.84
N VAL A 178 6.13 15.49 9.18
CA VAL A 178 4.79 15.04 8.79
C VAL A 178 4.08 16.16 8.06
N ILE A 179 3.59 15.87 6.86
CA ILE A 179 2.73 16.77 6.10
C ILE A 179 1.26 16.43 6.38
N LYS A 180 0.51 17.43 6.82
CA LYS A 180 -0.93 17.40 7.03
C LYS A 180 -1.61 18.12 5.87
N TYR A 181 -2.46 17.41 5.14
CA TYR A 181 -3.02 17.86 3.87
C TYR A 181 -4.48 17.43 3.70
N GLU A 182 -5.13 18.03 2.71
CA GLU A 182 -6.53 17.80 2.35
C GLU A 182 -6.66 17.58 0.84
N THR A 183 -7.49 16.62 0.44
CA THR A 183 -7.80 16.34 -0.98
C THR A 183 -9.30 16.38 -1.22
N LEU A 184 -9.70 16.84 -2.41
CA LEU A 184 -11.12 16.95 -2.81
C LEU A 184 -11.84 15.59 -2.80
N ASP A 185 -11.16 14.56 -3.28
CA ASP A 185 -11.66 13.21 -3.51
C ASP A 185 -11.19 12.21 -2.46
N ASN A 186 -10.64 12.71 -1.34
CA ASN A 186 -10.10 11.90 -0.26
C ASN A 186 -9.03 10.89 -0.75
N VAL A 187 -8.31 11.20 -1.82
CA VAL A 187 -7.17 10.40 -2.28
C VAL A 187 -6.01 10.50 -1.28
N GLN A 188 -5.33 9.38 -1.05
CA GLN A 188 -4.09 9.36 -0.28
C GLN A 188 -2.91 9.68 -1.19
N LEU A 189 -2.05 10.57 -0.72
CA LEU A 189 -0.85 11.03 -1.40
C LEU A 189 0.39 10.57 -0.63
N ASN A 190 1.46 10.30 -1.36
CA ASN A 190 2.78 9.94 -0.82
C ASN A 190 3.77 11.06 -1.13
N PHE A 191 4.52 11.49 -0.13
CA PHE A 191 5.46 12.60 -0.24
C PHE A 191 6.87 12.16 0.14
N MET A 192 7.86 12.70 -0.56
CA MET A 192 9.28 12.47 -0.28
C MET A 192 10.01 13.81 -0.26
N MET A 193 11.04 13.94 0.56
CA MET A 193 11.99 15.05 0.47
C MET A 193 12.85 14.87 -0.76
N LYS A 194 13.15 15.98 -1.43
CA LYS A 194 13.98 15.96 -2.61
C LYS A 194 15.40 15.44 -2.30
N ASP A 195 16.01 15.90 -1.22
CA ASP A 195 17.33 15.44 -0.77
C ASP A 195 17.37 13.92 -0.52
N TYR A 196 16.24 13.33 -0.08
CA TYR A 196 16.14 11.88 0.10
C TYR A 196 16.13 11.14 -1.25
N LEU A 197 15.41 11.65 -2.24
CA LEU A 197 15.37 11.08 -3.59
C LEU A 197 16.71 11.21 -4.33
N GLU A 198 17.50 12.23 -4.00
CA GLU A 198 18.82 12.50 -4.59
C GLU A 198 19.97 11.81 -3.84
N ALA A 199 19.72 11.26 -2.64
CA ALA A 199 20.74 10.57 -1.85
C ALA A 199 21.09 9.19 -2.41
N GLU A 200 22.32 8.73 -2.13
CA GLU A 200 22.72 7.35 -2.44
C GLU A 200 21.92 6.35 -1.58
N PRO A 201 21.38 5.26 -2.16
CA PRO A 201 20.67 4.25 -1.38
C PRO A 201 21.56 3.64 -0.31
N ILE A 202 21.12 3.71 0.94
CA ILE A 202 21.84 3.08 2.04
C ILE A 202 21.44 1.61 2.10
N VAL A 203 22.37 0.71 1.80
CA VAL A 203 22.15 -0.73 1.92
C VAL A 203 22.34 -1.14 3.37
N HIS A 204 21.27 -1.60 4.01
CA HIS A 204 21.29 -2.15 5.37
C HIS A 204 20.83 -3.60 5.37
N ASP A 205 21.41 -4.42 6.25
CA ASP A 205 21.02 -5.81 6.48
C ASP A 205 19.70 -5.94 7.30
N SER A 206 18.96 -4.84 7.47
CA SER A 206 17.72 -4.79 8.26
C SER A 206 16.56 -4.22 7.44
N SER A 207 15.43 -4.93 7.40
CA SER A 207 14.18 -4.49 6.79
C SER A 207 13.26 -3.83 7.83
N ALA A 208 13.63 -2.65 8.33
CA ALA A 208 12.76 -1.86 9.19
C ALA A 208 11.87 -0.94 8.35
N SER A 209 10.59 -0.83 8.68
CA SER A 209 9.65 0.10 8.04
C SER A 209 8.81 0.81 9.10
N ILE A 210 8.36 2.02 8.80
CA ILE A 210 7.45 2.79 9.66
C ILE A 210 6.09 2.86 8.96
N GLY A 211 5.09 2.27 9.60
CA GLY A 211 3.69 2.47 9.26
C GLY A 211 3.08 3.52 10.19
N PHE A 212 2.36 4.47 9.62
CA PHE A 212 1.67 5.52 10.39
C PHE A 212 0.15 5.42 10.18
N ILE A 213 -0.59 5.26 11.27
CA ILE A 213 -2.06 5.16 11.24
C ILE A 213 -2.65 6.44 11.82
N CYS A 214 -3.18 7.28 10.94
CA CYS A 214 -3.80 8.55 11.31
C CYS A 214 -5.30 8.35 11.55
N LYS A 215 -5.86 9.03 12.55
CA LYS A 215 -7.32 9.11 12.69
C LYS A 215 -7.89 9.84 11.49
N CYS A 216 -8.60 9.10 10.64
CA CYS A 216 -8.98 9.60 9.33
C CYS A 216 -10.15 10.60 9.38
N ASP A 217 -10.96 10.66 10.44
CA ASP A 217 -12.27 11.31 10.37
C ASP A 217 -12.29 12.81 10.70
N GLU A 218 -11.12 13.44 10.83
CA GLU A 218 -11.02 14.88 11.05
C GLU A 218 -11.23 15.66 9.74
N ILE A 219 -11.90 16.81 9.84
CA ILE A 219 -12.07 17.76 8.74
C ILE A 219 -11.07 18.89 8.91
N GLY A 220 -10.27 19.17 7.87
CA GLY A 220 -9.26 20.20 7.90
C GLY A 220 -9.81 21.62 7.71
N ILE A 221 -8.91 22.59 7.72
CA ILE A 221 -9.25 24.03 7.64
C ILE A 221 -9.85 24.43 6.28
N ASN A 222 -9.68 23.60 5.25
CA ASN A 222 -10.24 23.81 3.91
C ASN A 222 -11.57 23.07 3.69
N GLY A 223 -12.09 22.36 4.70
CA GLY A 223 -13.40 21.72 4.67
C GLY A 223 -13.43 20.31 4.06
N TYR A 224 -12.28 19.68 3.86
CA TYR A 224 -12.15 18.30 3.36
C TYR A 224 -11.53 17.38 4.41
N LYS A 225 -11.54 16.08 4.13
CA LYS A 225 -11.00 15.04 5.02
C LYS A 225 -9.48 15.23 5.18
N LEU A 226 -9.04 15.32 6.43
CA LEU A 226 -7.65 15.53 6.79
C LEU A 226 -6.86 14.22 6.62
N ARG A 227 -5.70 14.32 6.01
CA ARG A 227 -4.73 13.23 5.88
C ARG A 227 -3.36 13.69 6.35
N GLU A 228 -2.57 12.74 6.82
CA GLU A 228 -1.18 12.97 7.19
C GLU A 228 -0.29 11.96 6.46
N CYS A 229 0.92 12.37 6.10
CA CYS A 229 1.93 11.52 5.52
C CYS A 229 3.26 11.82 6.21
N VAL A 230 3.89 10.77 6.75
CA VAL A 230 5.25 10.83 7.27
C VAL A 230 6.20 10.89 6.08
N VAL A 231 7.15 11.82 6.14
CA VAL A 231 8.15 12.05 5.09
C VAL A 231 9.47 11.44 5.55
N GLN A 232 10.52 12.25 5.72
CA GLN A 232 11.83 11.82 6.22
C GLN A 232 12.21 12.56 7.51
N PRO A 233 13.27 12.12 8.21
CA PRO A 233 13.78 12.82 9.38
C PRO A 233 14.35 14.20 9.05
N VAL A 234 14.09 15.16 9.93
CA VAL A 234 14.63 16.52 9.93
C VAL A 234 15.25 16.84 11.29
N ASP A 235 16.16 17.81 11.31
CA ASP A 235 16.75 18.29 12.57
C ASP A 235 15.66 18.86 13.49
N LYS A 236 15.78 18.64 14.81
CA LYS A 236 14.74 19.00 15.78
C LYS A 236 14.45 20.50 15.87
N ASP A 237 15.39 21.34 15.42
CA ASP A 237 15.30 22.80 15.37
C ASP A 237 15.18 23.34 13.94
N PHE A 238 14.86 22.48 12.97
CA PHE A 238 14.70 22.87 11.57
C PHE A 238 13.68 24.02 11.43
N SER A 239 14.01 25.00 10.60
CA SER A 239 13.11 26.10 10.29
C SER A 239 13.33 26.60 8.87
N GLY A 240 12.26 27.15 8.28
CA GLY A 240 12.26 27.66 6.92
C GLY A 240 11.58 26.70 5.93
N LYS A 241 12.05 26.75 4.68
CA LYS A 241 11.43 26.04 3.57
C LYS A 241 11.94 24.62 3.45
N ILE A 242 11.02 23.69 3.21
CA ILE A 242 11.31 22.31 2.87
C ILE A 242 10.99 22.04 1.38
N GLU A 243 11.90 21.36 0.69
CA GLU A 243 11.69 20.89 -0.68
C GLU A 243 11.13 19.46 -0.66
N LEU A 244 9.92 19.31 -1.20
CA LEU A 244 9.18 18.05 -1.24
C LEU A 244 8.85 17.68 -2.68
N GLU A 245 8.61 16.40 -2.90
CA GLU A 245 8.01 15.86 -4.10
C GLU A 245 6.74 15.11 -3.72
N LEU A 246 5.64 15.44 -4.40
CA LEU A 246 4.49 14.55 -4.46
C LEU A 246 4.91 13.36 -5.33
N PHE A 247 5.36 12.29 -4.68
CA PHE A 247 5.96 11.14 -5.33
C PHE A 247 4.90 10.33 -6.06
N SER A 248 3.79 10.05 -5.39
CA SER A 248 2.71 9.22 -5.92
C SER A 248 1.36 9.49 -5.25
N ARG A 249 0.32 8.85 -5.77
CA ARG A 249 -1.01 8.76 -5.14
C ARG A 249 -1.49 7.32 -5.14
N TYR A 250 -2.34 6.98 -4.18
CA TYR A 250 -2.96 5.68 -4.09
C TYR A 250 -4.35 5.68 -4.73
N VAL A 251 -4.64 4.66 -5.52
CA VAL A 251 -5.92 4.46 -6.20
C VAL A 251 -6.54 3.17 -5.70
N GLU A 252 -7.70 3.28 -5.07
CA GLU A 252 -8.48 2.12 -4.67
C GLU A 252 -9.33 1.65 -5.87
N THR A 253 -9.18 0.37 -6.20
CA THR A 253 -10.12 -0.36 -7.06
C THR A 253 -11.07 -1.11 -6.13
N PRO A 254 -12.40 -0.94 -6.28
CA PRO A 254 -13.37 -1.57 -5.40
C PRO A 254 -13.37 -3.10 -5.53
N GLU A 255 -13.96 -3.76 -4.54
CA GLU A 255 -14.25 -5.20 -4.58
C GLU A 255 -15.14 -5.54 -5.79
N GLU A 256 -14.96 -6.76 -6.31
CA GLU A 256 -15.71 -7.26 -7.46
C GLU A 256 -16.12 -8.72 -7.22
N THR A 257 -17.34 -9.08 -7.62
CA THR A 257 -17.81 -10.47 -7.66
C THR A 257 -17.88 -10.93 -9.11
N VAL A 258 -17.22 -12.04 -9.43
CA VAL A 258 -17.16 -12.61 -10.78
C VAL A 258 -17.79 -14.00 -10.78
N GLU A 259 -18.81 -14.20 -11.62
CA GLU A 259 -19.40 -15.50 -11.87
C GLU A 259 -18.64 -16.22 -13.01
N CYS A 260 -18.23 -17.46 -12.77
CA CYS A 260 -17.59 -18.33 -13.75
C CYS A 260 -18.55 -19.46 -14.13
N PHE A 261 -18.70 -19.70 -15.44
CA PHE A 261 -19.60 -20.68 -16.05
C PHE A 261 -18.85 -21.88 -16.63
#